data_AF-A0A0E9ND03-F1
#
_entry.id   AF-A0A0E9ND03-F1
#
_cell.length_a   1.000
_cell.length_b   1.000
_cell.length_c   1.000
_cell.angle_alpha   90.00
_cell.angle_beta   90.00
_cell.angle_gamma   90.00
#
_symmetry.space_group_name_H-M   'P 1'
#
loop_
_entity.id
_entity.type
_entity.pdbx_description
1 polymer ?
#
loop_
_entity_poly.entity_id
_entity_poly.type
_entity_poly.pdbx_seq_one_letter_code
_entity_poly.pdbx_strand_id
1 'polypeptide(L)'
;MDSLLLQRRNDAVATNPPNATFALTENGSSWLWAVFCVMALSCIIIAALSLFKPMGYRIFYLLNVAILATASVSYFSLASDLGLTPVTVEFRGPGTRQIAYVRYIDWFVTTPLLLTELLLTAGLPTNIIISTIFADLVMIITGLAGALVVSRYKWGYYTMGCVAMLWVFWNVFTGIKVSGNIGPDVRKSYTLLAVWLMIIWLNYPICWGLAEGGNRITVVGEMVYYGVLDLLAKPVFAAISLAVHSKIELSRLGLNNEPRMGQIALTNGNTVVEKRHGQRGIEGGAGVDDYGAPAGAGTGHVQQGAANV
;
A
#
# COMPACT_ATOMS: atom_id res chain seq x y z
N MET A 1 32.67 40.04 -10.52
CA MET A 1 32.21 38.96 -11.42
C MET A 1 31.35 38.05 -10.56
N ASP A 2 30.19 38.60 -10.17
CA ASP A 2 29.52 38.23 -8.92
C ASP A 2 28.06 37.80 -9.18
N SER A 3 27.69 36.68 -8.54
CA SER A 3 26.33 36.24 -8.21
C SER A 3 25.31 35.94 -9.34
N LEU A 4 25.73 35.43 -10.50
CA LEU A 4 24.79 34.98 -11.55
C LEU A 4 24.43 33.48 -11.53
N LEU A 5 25.07 32.66 -10.68
CA LEU A 5 24.92 31.20 -10.75
C LEU A 5 23.72 30.61 -10.00
N LEU A 6 23.05 31.38 -9.12
CA LEU A 6 21.84 30.93 -8.41
C LEU A 6 20.90 32.12 -8.11
N GLN A 7 20.42 32.80 -9.15
CA GLN A 7 19.25 33.66 -8.96
C GLN A 7 18.06 32.72 -8.64
N ARG A 8 17.48 32.83 -7.43
CA ARG A 8 16.21 32.16 -7.10
C ARG A 8 15.18 32.63 -8.13
N ARG A 9 14.83 31.76 -9.07
CA ARG A 9 13.79 32.03 -10.09
C ARG A 9 12.64 31.05 -9.89
N ASN A 10 12.06 31.04 -8.68
CA ASN A 10 10.75 30.44 -8.53
C ASN A 10 9.70 31.54 -8.76
N ASP A 11 9.21 31.62 -9.98
CA ASP A 11 8.15 32.54 -10.39
C ASP A 11 6.78 31.84 -10.49
N ALA A 12 6.63 30.64 -9.90
CA ALA A 12 5.40 29.86 -9.99
C ALA A 12 4.16 30.62 -9.51
N VAL A 13 4.25 31.26 -8.34
CA VAL A 13 3.15 32.04 -7.75
C VAL A 13 2.92 33.37 -8.51
N ALA A 14 3.92 33.87 -9.23
CA ALA A 14 3.75 35.03 -10.10
C ALA A 14 3.08 34.64 -11.43
N THR A 15 3.40 33.47 -11.95
CA THR A 15 2.85 32.91 -13.19
C THR A 15 1.41 32.43 -12.98
N ASN A 16 1.15 31.76 -11.87
CA ASN A 16 -0.15 31.29 -11.43
C ASN A 16 -0.52 32.01 -10.12
N PRO A 17 -1.16 33.20 -10.21
CA PRO A 17 -1.44 34.01 -9.04
C PRO A 17 -2.47 33.35 -8.10
N PRO A 18 -2.28 33.44 -6.76
CA PRO A 18 -3.19 32.82 -5.81
C PRO A 18 -4.62 33.35 -5.88
N ASN A 19 -5.56 32.44 -5.68
CA ASN A 19 -7.00 32.71 -5.79
C ASN A 19 -7.72 32.90 -4.43
N ALA A 20 -6.99 33.03 -3.32
CA ALA A 20 -7.56 33.18 -1.98
C ALA A 20 -6.81 34.21 -1.11
N THR A 21 -7.47 34.71 -0.06
CA THR A 21 -6.86 35.64 0.91
C THR A 21 -5.70 35.00 1.69
N PHE A 22 -5.91 33.78 2.18
CA PHE A 22 -4.89 32.96 2.81
C PHE A 22 -4.37 31.96 1.79
N ALA A 23 -3.17 32.22 1.30
CA ALA A 23 -2.62 31.55 0.13
C ALA A 23 -1.18 31.08 0.32
N LEU A 24 -0.72 30.29 -0.65
CA LEU A 24 0.65 29.86 -0.82
C LEU A 24 1.55 31.07 -1.06
N THR A 25 2.76 31.01 -0.50
CA THR A 25 3.82 32.00 -0.75
C THR A 25 4.89 31.40 -1.66
N GLU A 26 5.74 32.23 -2.25
CA GLU A 26 6.87 31.77 -3.07
C GLU A 26 7.81 30.81 -2.31
N ASN A 27 8.03 31.05 -1.01
CA ASN A 27 8.80 30.14 -0.16
C ASN A 27 8.07 28.79 0.03
N GLY A 28 6.75 28.80 0.19
CA GLY A 28 5.93 27.59 0.25
C GLY A 28 5.96 26.79 -1.06
N SER A 29 5.86 27.48 -2.20
CA SER A 29 6.04 26.88 -3.52
C SER A 29 7.44 26.28 -3.69
N SER A 30 8.49 26.97 -3.24
CA SER A 30 9.88 26.47 -3.31
C SER A 30 10.07 25.18 -2.51
N TRP A 31 9.44 25.09 -1.33
CA TRP A 31 9.39 23.85 -0.55
C TRP A 31 8.71 22.71 -1.32
N LEU A 32 7.55 22.99 -1.93
CA LEU A 32 6.81 22.00 -2.71
C LEU A 32 7.58 21.52 -3.94
N TRP A 33 8.36 22.39 -4.59
CA TRP A 33 9.30 22.00 -5.65
C TRP A 33 10.38 21.05 -5.14
N ALA A 34 10.90 21.27 -3.94
CA ALA A 34 11.86 20.34 -3.34
C ALA A 34 11.22 18.97 -3.09
N VAL A 35 9.99 18.92 -2.56
CA VAL A 35 9.26 17.66 -2.37
C VAL A 35 8.99 16.97 -3.71
N PHE A 36 8.56 17.71 -4.73
CA PHE A 36 8.41 17.20 -6.10
C PHE A 36 9.68 16.52 -6.61
N CYS A 37 10.83 17.20 -6.51
CA CYS A 37 12.11 16.65 -6.95
C CYS A 37 12.46 15.33 -6.24
N VAL A 38 12.21 15.23 -4.93
CA VAL A 38 12.46 13.98 -4.19
C VAL A 38 11.51 12.87 -4.63
N MET A 39 10.22 13.16 -4.81
CA MET A 39 9.23 12.19 -5.29
C MET A 39 9.60 11.68 -6.70
N ALA A 40 9.88 12.60 -7.63
CA ALA A 40 10.17 12.29 -9.02
C ALA A 40 11.50 11.52 -9.15
N LEU A 41 12.54 11.94 -8.43
CA LEU A 41 13.83 11.24 -8.44
C LEU A 41 13.69 9.83 -7.85
N SER A 42 12.98 9.68 -6.73
CA SER A 42 12.71 8.36 -6.15
C SER A 42 11.92 7.47 -7.10
N CYS A 43 10.93 8.03 -7.79
CA CYS A 43 10.16 7.33 -8.82
C CYS A 43 11.06 6.79 -9.94
N ILE A 44 11.94 7.64 -10.48
CA ILE A 44 12.87 7.28 -11.56
C ILE A 44 13.83 6.18 -11.09
N ILE A 45 14.40 6.32 -9.89
CA ILE A 45 15.33 5.33 -9.32
C ILE A 45 14.62 3.98 -9.17
N ILE A 46 13.44 3.93 -8.54
CA ILE A 46 12.72 2.67 -8.32
C ILE A 46 12.25 2.06 -9.64
N ALA A 47 11.80 2.88 -10.59
CA ALA A 47 11.44 2.43 -11.94
C ALA A 47 12.64 1.79 -12.65
N ALA A 48 13.81 2.43 -12.61
CA ALA A 48 15.04 1.88 -13.19
C ALA A 48 15.44 0.56 -12.50
N LEU A 49 15.38 0.50 -11.16
CA LEU A 49 15.66 -0.73 -10.42
C LEU A 49 14.69 -1.86 -10.77
N SER A 50 13.42 -1.55 -11.07
CA SER A 50 12.41 -2.54 -11.46
C SER A 50 12.74 -3.25 -12.77
N LEU A 51 13.45 -2.58 -13.69
CA LEU A 51 13.83 -3.15 -14.99
C LEU A 51 14.79 -4.33 -14.85
N PHE A 52 15.59 -4.35 -13.78
CA PHE A 52 16.54 -5.43 -13.47
C PHE A 52 15.89 -6.62 -12.74
N LYS A 53 14.58 -6.59 -12.46
CA LYS A 53 13.85 -7.70 -11.83
C LYS A 53 13.06 -8.50 -12.88
N PRO A 54 12.88 -9.82 -12.74
CA PRO A 54 11.96 -10.58 -13.60
C PRO A 54 10.51 -10.12 -13.41
N MET A 55 9.67 -10.21 -14.44
CA MET A 55 8.30 -9.65 -14.44
C MET A 55 7.44 -10.09 -13.24
N GLY A 56 7.47 -11.37 -12.87
CA GLY A 56 6.71 -11.91 -11.73
C GLY A 56 7.15 -11.40 -10.35
N TYR A 57 8.28 -10.69 -10.26
CA TYR A 57 8.88 -10.21 -9.01
C TYR A 57 8.85 -8.67 -8.88
N ARG A 58 8.14 -7.99 -9.79
CA ARG A 58 8.10 -6.51 -9.84
C ARG A 58 6.97 -5.88 -9.03
N ILE A 59 6.05 -6.65 -8.44
CA ILE A 59 4.81 -6.11 -7.86
C ILE A 59 5.05 -4.95 -6.88
N PHE A 60 5.94 -5.11 -5.90
CA PHE A 60 6.26 -4.05 -4.94
C PHE A 60 6.98 -2.85 -5.58
N TYR A 61 7.80 -3.08 -6.62
CA TYR A 61 8.39 -1.98 -7.38
C TYR A 61 7.31 -1.18 -8.13
N LEU A 62 6.38 -1.87 -8.80
CA LEU A 62 5.32 -1.24 -9.58
C LEU A 62 4.33 -0.46 -8.72
N LEU A 63 3.98 -0.99 -7.54
CA LEU A 63 3.16 -0.27 -6.56
C LEU A 63 3.84 1.02 -6.13
N ASN A 64 5.12 0.97 -5.75
CA ASN A 64 5.87 2.16 -5.34
C ASN A 64 6.10 3.15 -6.48
N VAL A 65 6.33 2.70 -7.71
CA VAL A 65 6.42 3.57 -8.89
C VAL A 65 5.08 4.28 -9.12
N ALA A 66 3.96 3.57 -9.05
CA ALA A 66 2.64 4.18 -9.19
C ALA A 66 2.39 5.22 -8.10
N ILE A 67 2.71 4.91 -6.84
CA ILE A 67 2.60 5.84 -5.70
C ILE A 67 3.41 7.12 -5.95
N LEU A 68 4.69 6.97 -6.29
CA LEU A 68 5.60 8.11 -6.45
C LEU A 68 5.32 8.91 -7.72
N ALA A 69 4.88 8.27 -8.80
CA ALA A 69 4.48 8.95 -10.02
C ALA A 69 3.25 9.84 -9.77
N THR A 70 2.21 9.29 -9.13
CA THR A 70 1.01 10.05 -8.78
C THR A 70 1.33 11.21 -7.83
N ALA A 71 2.14 10.96 -6.79
CA ALA A 71 2.58 12.02 -5.88
C ALA A 71 3.38 13.11 -6.62
N SER A 72 4.26 12.73 -7.55
CA SER A 72 5.03 13.70 -8.35
C SER A 72 4.11 14.62 -9.16
N VAL A 73 3.07 14.08 -9.80
CA VAL A 73 2.09 14.90 -10.55
C VAL A 73 1.35 15.88 -9.63
N SER A 74 0.94 15.42 -8.45
CA SER A 74 0.25 16.26 -7.47
C SER A 74 1.16 17.36 -6.91
N TYR A 75 2.39 17.02 -6.52
CA TYR A 75 3.37 18.00 -6.03
C TYR A 75 3.81 18.99 -7.11
N PHE A 76 3.87 18.60 -8.38
CA PHE A 76 4.08 19.54 -9.49
C PHE A 76 2.95 20.57 -9.56
N SER A 77 1.69 20.12 -9.42
CA SER A 77 0.53 21.02 -9.40
C SER A 77 0.59 21.96 -8.19
N LEU A 78 0.81 21.43 -6.98
CA LEU A 78 0.89 22.22 -5.76
C LEU A 78 2.03 23.24 -5.80
N ALA A 79 3.22 22.83 -6.26
CA ALA A 79 4.37 23.72 -6.38
C ALA A 79 4.13 24.84 -7.39
N SER A 80 3.32 24.58 -8.40
CA SER A 80 2.90 25.55 -9.42
C SER A 80 1.71 26.42 -9.00
N ASP A 81 1.25 26.35 -7.75
CA ASP A 81 0.00 26.99 -7.25
C ASP A 81 -1.26 26.55 -8.02
N LEU A 82 -1.26 25.32 -8.55
CA LEU A 82 -2.38 24.69 -9.25
C LEU A 82 -3.04 23.61 -8.38
N GLY A 83 -4.29 23.25 -8.71
CA GLY A 83 -5.02 22.23 -7.96
C GLY A 83 -5.51 22.70 -6.58
N LEU A 84 -5.72 24.01 -6.45
CA LEU A 84 -6.15 24.71 -5.25
C LEU A 84 -7.48 25.44 -5.51
N THR A 85 -8.39 25.40 -4.54
CA THR A 85 -9.68 26.12 -4.61
C THR A 85 -9.91 26.99 -3.38
N PRO A 86 -10.45 28.21 -3.50
CA PRO A 86 -10.71 29.07 -2.35
C PRO A 86 -11.97 28.63 -1.61
N VAL A 87 -11.87 28.49 -0.29
CA VAL A 87 -13.00 28.20 0.61
C VAL A 87 -13.05 29.25 1.70
N THR A 88 -14.24 29.81 1.98
CA THR A 88 -14.43 30.79 3.06
C THR A 88 -14.04 30.19 4.40
N VAL A 89 -13.21 30.91 5.16
CA VAL A 89 -12.78 30.44 6.48
C VAL A 89 -13.88 30.60 7.52
N GLU A 90 -13.96 29.66 8.45
CA GLU A 90 -14.92 29.71 9.56
C GLU A 90 -14.26 30.29 10.83
N PHE A 91 -12.96 30.04 11.04
CA PHE A 91 -12.29 30.27 12.34
C PHE A 91 -11.10 31.24 12.30
N ARG A 92 -10.87 31.99 11.20
CA ARG A 92 -9.65 32.83 11.02
C ARG A 92 -9.92 34.27 10.57
N GLY A 93 -11.12 34.80 10.84
CA GLY A 93 -11.55 36.15 10.40
C GLY A 93 -12.14 36.16 8.98
N PRO A 94 -12.44 37.32 8.39
CA PRO A 94 -13.00 37.39 7.05
C PRO A 94 -11.95 37.00 5.99
N GLY A 95 -12.35 36.22 4.99
CA GLY A 95 -11.51 35.86 3.84
C GLY A 95 -11.71 34.42 3.36
N THR A 96 -10.95 34.04 2.34
CA THR A 96 -10.91 32.68 1.80
C THR A 96 -9.54 32.06 2.01
N ARG A 97 -9.49 30.74 2.16
CA ARG A 97 -8.28 29.94 2.28
C ARG A 97 -8.17 29.00 1.10
N GLN A 98 -6.96 28.85 0.54
CA GLN A 98 -6.69 27.82 -0.44
C GLN A 98 -6.83 26.41 0.18
N ILE A 99 -7.57 25.55 -0.50
CA ILE A 99 -7.70 24.13 -0.20
C ILE A 99 -7.11 23.32 -1.35
N ALA A 100 -6.11 22.49 -1.03
CA ALA A 100 -5.39 21.64 -1.98
C ALA A 100 -6.18 20.38 -2.34
N TYR A 101 -7.22 20.52 -3.16
CA TYR A 101 -8.06 19.38 -3.56
C TYR A 101 -7.27 18.33 -4.35
N VAL A 102 -6.24 18.74 -5.12
CA VAL A 102 -5.37 17.81 -5.86
C VAL A 102 -4.63 16.83 -4.94
N ARG A 103 -4.40 17.21 -3.68
CA ARG A 103 -3.80 16.31 -2.69
C ARG A 103 -4.71 15.13 -2.35
N TYR A 104 -6.01 15.37 -2.28
CA TYR A 104 -6.99 14.29 -2.05
C TYR A 104 -7.12 13.39 -3.28
N ILE A 105 -6.89 13.91 -4.50
CA ILE A 105 -6.81 13.10 -5.71
C ILE A 105 -5.55 12.20 -5.68
N ASP A 106 -4.41 12.73 -5.25
CA ASP A 106 -3.22 11.91 -4.96
C ASP A 106 -3.56 10.81 -3.96
N TRP A 107 -4.04 11.17 -2.78
CA TRP A 107 -4.32 10.19 -1.73
C TRP A 107 -5.35 9.15 -2.16
N PHE A 108 -6.39 9.54 -2.89
CA PHE A 108 -7.40 8.61 -3.42
C PHE A 108 -6.77 7.48 -4.25
N VAL A 109 -5.64 7.72 -4.89
CA VAL A 109 -4.89 6.72 -5.64
C VAL A 109 -3.80 6.08 -4.78
N THR A 110 -3.04 6.87 -4.02
CA THR A 110 -1.81 6.39 -3.36
C THR A 110 -2.06 5.68 -2.04
N THR A 111 -3.09 6.05 -1.27
CA THR A 111 -3.41 5.36 0.00
C THR A 111 -3.92 3.93 -0.23
N PRO A 112 -4.76 3.64 -1.25
CA PRO A 112 -5.08 2.27 -1.60
C PRO A 112 -3.87 1.43 -2.02
N LEU A 113 -2.92 2.03 -2.74
CA LEU A 113 -1.72 1.33 -3.19
C LEU A 113 -0.77 1.02 -2.03
N LEU A 114 -0.57 1.96 -1.11
CA LEU A 114 0.19 1.75 0.14
C LEU A 114 -0.40 0.63 0.99
N LEU A 115 -1.74 0.62 1.12
CA LEU A 115 -2.45 -0.44 1.84
C LEU A 115 -2.37 -1.76 1.10
N THR A 116 -2.54 -1.77 -0.22
CA THR A 116 -2.41 -3.00 -1.02
C THR A 116 -1.03 -3.62 -0.82
N GLU A 117 0.03 -2.83 -0.92
CA GLU A 117 1.40 -3.28 -0.64
C GLU A 117 1.51 -3.93 0.74
N LEU A 118 1.05 -3.24 1.78
CA LEU A 118 1.11 -3.74 3.15
C LEU A 118 0.31 -5.04 3.33
N LEU A 119 -0.96 -5.05 2.94
CA LEU A 119 -1.87 -6.18 3.18
C LEU A 119 -1.47 -7.43 2.38
N LEU A 120 -0.88 -7.25 1.19
CA LEU A 120 -0.28 -8.35 0.42
C LEU A 120 0.92 -8.96 1.16
N THR A 121 1.76 -8.15 1.83
CA THR A 121 2.86 -8.65 2.67
C THR A 121 2.36 -9.52 3.83
N ALA A 122 1.17 -9.23 4.39
CA ALA A 122 0.57 -10.05 5.44
C ALA A 122 -0.18 -11.30 4.93
N GLY A 123 -0.40 -11.44 3.62
CA GLY A 123 -1.21 -12.53 3.06
C GLY A 123 -2.66 -12.48 3.55
N LEU A 124 -3.22 -11.29 3.75
CA LEU A 124 -4.61 -11.14 4.17
C LEU A 124 -5.59 -11.56 3.06
N PRO A 125 -6.75 -12.14 3.40
CA PRO A 125 -7.70 -12.60 2.41
C PRO A 125 -8.35 -11.43 1.66
N THR A 126 -8.74 -11.66 0.41
CA THR A 126 -9.21 -10.63 -0.53
C THR A 126 -10.39 -9.81 0.01
N ASN A 127 -11.28 -10.41 0.78
CA ASN A 127 -12.41 -9.71 1.41
C ASN A 127 -11.95 -8.63 2.41
N ILE A 128 -10.90 -8.90 3.20
CA ILE A 128 -10.31 -7.93 4.13
C ILE A 128 -9.58 -6.84 3.36
N ILE A 129 -8.87 -7.19 2.28
CA ILE A 129 -8.23 -6.21 1.40
C ILE A 129 -9.28 -5.25 0.82
N ILE A 130 -10.32 -5.78 0.16
CA ILE A 130 -11.40 -4.97 -0.44
C ILE A 130 -12.07 -4.08 0.62
N SER A 131 -12.41 -4.62 1.79
CA SER A 131 -13.03 -3.85 2.87
C SER A 131 -12.12 -2.73 3.37
N THR A 132 -10.82 -3.00 3.49
CA THR A 132 -9.83 -2.01 3.93
C THR A 132 -9.67 -0.90 2.90
N ILE A 133 -9.56 -1.25 1.61
CA ILE A 133 -9.48 -0.27 0.53
C ILE A 133 -10.76 0.57 0.46
N PHE A 134 -11.94 -0.03 0.60
CA PHE A 134 -13.19 0.74 0.60
C PHE A 134 -13.25 1.75 1.75
N ALA A 135 -12.86 1.35 2.96
CA ALA A 135 -12.80 2.27 4.10
C ALA A 135 -11.77 3.39 3.88
N ASP A 136 -10.63 3.08 3.29
CA ASP A 136 -9.62 4.07 2.91
C ASP A 136 -10.18 5.09 1.89
N LEU A 137 -10.90 4.64 0.86
CA LEU A 137 -11.56 5.55 -0.08
C LEU A 137 -12.60 6.44 0.61
N VAL A 138 -13.40 5.89 1.53
CA VAL A 138 -14.35 6.69 2.33
C VAL A 138 -13.62 7.73 3.17
N MET A 139 -12.48 7.37 3.77
CA MET A 139 -11.64 8.30 4.53
C MET A 139 -11.18 9.48 3.66
N ILE A 140 -10.69 9.24 2.44
CA ILE A 140 -10.22 10.31 1.56
C ILE A 140 -11.39 11.16 1.02
N ILE A 141 -12.49 10.54 0.58
CA ILE A 141 -13.67 11.25 0.05
C ILE A 141 -14.26 12.16 1.12
N THR A 142 -14.43 11.66 2.35
CA THR A 142 -14.97 12.46 3.45
C THR A 142 -14.01 13.58 3.85
N GLY A 143 -12.69 13.35 3.85
CA GLY A 143 -11.69 14.39 4.07
C GLY A 143 -11.80 15.53 3.06
N LEU A 144 -11.93 15.22 1.76
CA LEU A 144 -12.11 16.23 0.71
C LEU A 144 -13.43 16.97 0.85
N ALA A 145 -14.54 16.23 1.01
CA ALA A 145 -15.85 16.83 1.19
C ALA A 145 -15.87 17.78 2.39
N GLY A 146 -15.30 17.37 3.53
CA GLY A 146 -15.17 18.21 4.70
C GLY A 146 -14.31 19.46 4.46
N ALA A 147 -13.22 19.34 3.71
CA ALA A 147 -12.32 20.47 3.42
C ALA A 147 -12.99 21.57 2.57
N LEU A 148 -14.01 21.20 1.79
CA LEU A 148 -14.79 22.11 0.94
C LEU A 148 -16.05 22.66 1.63
N VAL A 149 -16.42 22.12 2.81
CA VAL A 149 -17.58 22.59 3.57
C VAL A 149 -17.18 23.79 4.42
N VAL A 150 -17.91 24.91 4.25
CA VAL A 150 -17.66 26.15 5.01
C VAL A 150 -18.14 26.01 6.46
N SER A 151 -19.30 25.40 6.68
CA SER A 151 -19.96 25.33 7.99
C SER A 151 -19.36 24.26 8.92
N ARG A 152 -19.73 24.31 10.20
CA ARG A 152 -19.45 23.27 11.20
C ARG A 152 -19.77 21.82 10.79
N TYR A 153 -20.57 21.59 9.76
CA TYR A 153 -20.84 20.24 9.23
C TYR A 153 -19.56 19.53 8.73
N LYS A 154 -18.48 20.26 8.43
CA LYS A 154 -17.18 19.67 8.10
C LYS A 154 -16.67 18.70 9.18
N TRP A 155 -17.00 18.93 10.45
CA TRP A 155 -16.61 18.05 11.56
C TRP A 155 -17.35 16.71 11.55
N GLY A 156 -18.53 16.65 10.93
CA GLY A 156 -19.22 15.39 10.65
C GLY A 156 -18.42 14.54 9.66
N TYR A 157 -17.98 15.15 8.56
CA TYR A 157 -17.10 14.50 7.59
C TYR A 157 -15.78 14.06 8.19
N TYR A 158 -15.15 14.93 8.97
CA TYR A 158 -13.93 14.60 9.71
C TYR A 158 -14.10 13.37 10.61
N THR A 159 -15.21 13.31 11.36
CA THR A 159 -15.51 12.18 12.25
C THR A 159 -15.72 10.88 11.45
N MET A 160 -16.47 10.94 10.35
CA MET A 160 -16.67 9.79 9.45
C MET A 160 -15.34 9.27 8.89
N GLY A 161 -14.45 10.19 8.47
CA GLY A 161 -13.12 9.83 8.00
C GLY A 161 -12.25 9.19 9.09
N CYS A 162 -12.28 9.72 10.31
CA CYS A 162 -11.57 9.13 11.45
C CYS A 162 -12.10 7.73 11.80
N VAL A 163 -13.41 7.51 11.75
CA VAL A 163 -14.00 6.17 11.97
C VAL A 163 -13.56 5.19 10.88
N ALA A 164 -13.55 5.62 9.62
CA ALA A 164 -13.05 4.80 8.51
C ALA A 164 -11.55 4.47 8.68
N MET A 165 -10.75 5.42 9.16
CA MET A 165 -9.34 5.22 9.49
C MET A 165 -9.14 4.19 10.62
N LEU A 166 -9.99 4.19 11.65
CA LEU A 166 -9.94 3.17 12.70
C LEU A 166 -10.21 1.76 12.16
N TRP A 167 -11.11 1.63 11.18
CA TRP A 167 -11.34 0.36 10.49
C TRP A 167 -10.11 -0.09 9.69
N VAL A 168 -9.47 0.82 8.96
CA VAL A 168 -8.21 0.54 8.25
C VAL A 168 -7.16 0.04 9.24
N PHE A 169 -6.98 0.74 10.37
CA PHE A 169 -6.01 0.37 11.39
C PHE A 169 -6.30 -0.98 12.01
N TRP A 170 -7.56 -1.29 12.30
CA TRP A 170 -7.95 -2.61 12.81
C TRP A 170 -7.50 -3.75 11.89
N ASN A 171 -7.69 -3.60 10.59
CA ASN A 171 -7.26 -4.61 9.61
C ASN A 171 -5.74 -4.68 9.46
N VAL A 172 -5.04 -3.53 9.52
CA VAL A 172 -3.58 -3.48 9.56
C VAL A 172 -3.02 -4.17 10.81
N PHE A 173 -3.60 -3.92 11.99
CA PHE A 173 -3.22 -4.63 13.22
C PHE A 173 -3.48 -6.13 13.13
N THR A 174 -4.57 -6.54 12.47
CA THR A 174 -4.86 -7.95 12.22
C THR A 174 -3.77 -8.60 11.35
N GLY A 175 -3.25 -7.88 10.35
CA GLY A 175 -2.14 -8.33 9.51
C GLY A 175 -0.85 -8.63 10.28
N ILE A 176 -0.61 -7.98 11.42
CA ILE A 176 0.56 -8.27 12.30
C ILE A 176 0.48 -9.70 12.84
N LYS A 177 -0.72 -10.16 13.19
CA LYS A 177 -0.92 -11.53 13.68
C LYS A 177 -0.86 -12.53 12.52
N VAL A 178 -1.55 -12.25 11.43
CA VAL A 178 -1.66 -13.16 10.26
C VAL A 178 -0.32 -13.39 9.58
N SER A 179 0.49 -12.35 9.41
CA SER A 179 1.85 -12.47 8.83
C SER A 179 2.75 -13.45 9.59
N GLY A 180 2.50 -13.66 10.88
CA GLY A 180 3.21 -14.66 11.70
C GLY A 180 3.00 -16.11 11.24
N ASN A 181 1.89 -16.40 10.56
CA ASN A 181 1.61 -17.73 10.01
C ASN A 181 2.48 -18.03 8.77
N ILE A 182 2.98 -17.01 8.08
CA ILE A 182 3.88 -17.14 6.92
C ILE A 182 5.35 -17.29 7.38
N GLY A 183 5.71 -16.60 8.45
CA GLY A 183 7.01 -16.75 9.10
C GLY A 183 7.39 -15.58 10.01
N PRO A 184 8.31 -15.80 10.97
CA PRO A 184 8.73 -14.76 11.91
C PRO A 184 9.43 -13.57 11.23
N ASP A 185 10.13 -13.81 10.13
CA ASP A 185 10.78 -12.80 9.30
C ASP A 185 9.75 -11.93 8.55
N VAL A 186 8.70 -12.53 8.01
CA VAL A 186 7.59 -11.81 7.34
C VAL A 186 6.83 -10.97 8.35
N ARG A 187 6.51 -11.53 9.52
CA ARG A 187 5.89 -10.77 10.61
C ARG A 187 6.73 -9.57 11.03
N LYS A 188 8.04 -9.73 11.18
CA LYS A 188 8.95 -8.63 11.53
C LYS A 188 8.90 -7.51 10.48
N SER A 189 9.02 -7.87 9.20
CA SER A 189 8.98 -6.92 8.08
C SER A 189 7.63 -6.21 7.97
N TYR A 190 6.53 -6.96 8.06
CA TYR A 190 5.18 -6.40 8.06
C TYR A 190 4.97 -5.46 9.25
N THR A 191 5.36 -5.88 10.45
CA THR A 191 5.20 -5.06 11.66
C THR A 191 5.95 -3.73 11.53
N LEU A 192 7.16 -3.75 11.00
CA LEU A 192 7.94 -2.54 10.74
C LEU A 192 7.17 -1.58 9.81
N LEU A 193 6.72 -2.08 8.66
CA LEU A 193 5.99 -1.27 7.67
C LEU A 193 4.66 -0.76 8.22
N ALA A 194 3.90 -1.61 8.91
CA ALA A 194 2.61 -1.28 9.50
C ALA A 194 2.74 -0.19 10.57
N VAL A 195 3.66 -0.35 11.51
CA VAL A 195 3.88 0.63 12.59
C VAL A 195 4.38 1.95 12.02
N TRP A 196 5.31 1.91 11.08
CA TRP A 196 5.80 3.11 10.39
C TRP A 196 4.65 3.90 9.75
N LEU A 197 3.84 3.21 8.95
CA LEU A 197 2.74 3.84 8.22
C LEU A 197 1.66 4.37 9.16
N MET A 198 1.23 3.59 10.17
CA MET A 198 0.19 4.00 11.12
C MET A 198 0.58 5.24 11.93
N ILE A 199 1.83 5.33 12.41
CA ILE A 199 2.31 6.51 13.16
C ILE A 199 2.24 7.76 12.28
N ILE A 200 2.69 7.65 11.02
CA ILE A 200 2.65 8.76 10.08
C ILE A 200 1.19 9.13 9.76
N TRP A 201 0.34 8.14 9.49
CA TRP A 201 -1.06 8.37 9.13
C TRP A 201 -1.86 9.04 10.24
N LEU A 202 -1.60 8.74 11.52
CA LEU A 202 -2.21 9.43 12.67
C LEU A 202 -2.00 10.95 12.66
N ASN A 203 -0.94 11.43 12.00
CA ASN A 203 -0.65 12.87 11.91
C ASN A 203 -1.46 13.58 10.82
N TYR A 204 -1.99 12.88 9.81
CA TYR A 204 -2.80 13.49 8.75
C TYR A 204 -4.11 14.09 9.27
N PRO A 205 -4.96 13.40 10.06
CA PRO A 205 -6.18 14.01 10.59
C PRO A 205 -5.87 15.13 11.59
N ILE A 206 -4.73 15.08 12.30
CA ILE A 206 -4.28 16.19 13.16
C ILE A 206 -3.99 17.43 12.32
N CYS A 207 -3.21 17.28 11.25
CA CYS A 207 -2.96 18.38 10.32
C CYS A 207 -4.27 18.92 9.74
N TRP A 208 -5.16 18.03 9.29
CA TRP A 208 -6.48 18.39 8.76
C TRP A 208 -7.30 19.21 9.74
N GLY A 209 -7.38 18.77 10.99
CA GLY A 209 -8.09 19.47 12.06
C GLY A 209 -7.52 20.85 12.34
N LEU A 210 -6.20 21.03 12.21
CA LEU A 210 -5.54 22.32 12.40
C LEU A 210 -5.62 23.22 11.16
N ALA A 211 -5.67 22.68 9.96
CA ALA A 211 -5.65 23.41 8.70
C ALA A 211 -7.05 23.62 8.12
N GLU A 212 -7.56 22.64 7.37
CA GLU A 212 -8.84 22.72 6.65
C GLU A 212 -10.02 22.88 7.61
N GLY A 213 -10.02 22.10 8.70
CA GLY A 213 -11.07 22.12 9.72
C GLY A 213 -11.04 23.40 10.55
N GLY A 214 -9.98 23.59 11.33
CA GLY A 214 -9.88 24.64 12.36
C GLY A 214 -9.25 25.95 11.94
N ASN A 215 -8.71 26.05 10.71
CA ASN A 215 -8.05 27.23 10.15
C ASN A 215 -6.95 27.85 11.04
N ARG A 216 -6.29 27.05 11.88
CA ARG A 216 -5.28 27.46 12.86
C ARG A 216 -3.90 27.62 12.24
N ILE A 217 -3.46 26.68 11.41
CA ILE A 217 -2.17 26.79 10.71
C ILE A 217 -2.31 27.48 9.35
N THR A 218 -1.25 28.17 8.93
CA THR A 218 -1.19 28.85 7.63
C THR A 218 -1.22 27.84 6.48
N VAL A 219 -1.56 28.28 5.26
CA VAL A 219 -1.47 27.43 4.06
C VAL A 219 -0.05 26.91 3.88
N VAL A 220 0.97 27.76 4.02
CA VAL A 220 2.38 27.33 3.95
C VAL A 220 2.73 26.31 5.04
N GLY A 221 2.27 26.53 6.28
CA GLY A 221 2.50 25.59 7.39
C GLY A 221 1.87 24.22 7.13
N GLU A 222 0.66 24.19 6.56
CA GLU A 222 0.01 22.97 6.10
C GLU A 222 0.81 22.26 4.99
N MET A 223 1.31 22.99 3.98
CA MET A 223 2.13 22.43 2.90
C MET A 223 3.44 21.82 3.41
N VAL A 224 4.05 22.44 4.42
CA VAL A 224 5.24 21.89 5.09
C VAL A 224 4.88 20.62 5.87
N TYR A 225 3.80 20.65 6.64
CA TYR A 225 3.38 19.51 7.45
C TYR A 225 3.07 18.29 6.56
N TYR A 226 2.12 18.40 5.62
CA TYR A 226 1.82 17.29 4.72
C TYR A 226 3.02 16.90 3.85
N GLY A 227 3.85 17.87 3.43
CA GLY A 227 5.08 17.60 2.68
C GLY A 227 6.04 16.67 3.42
N VAL A 228 6.29 16.93 4.71
CA VAL A 228 7.12 16.06 5.55
C VAL A 228 6.48 14.68 5.72
N LEU A 229 5.16 14.63 5.99
CA LEU A 229 4.45 13.36 6.12
C LEU A 229 4.52 12.52 4.84
N ASP A 230 4.30 13.14 3.68
CA ASP A 230 4.34 12.44 2.39
C ASP A 230 5.74 11.95 2.04
N LEU A 231 6.80 12.71 2.35
CA LEU A 231 8.19 12.24 2.18
C LEU A 231 8.46 10.98 3.03
N LEU A 232 7.92 10.92 4.25
CA LEU A 232 8.08 9.76 5.13
C LEU A 232 7.18 8.58 4.71
N ALA A 233 5.96 8.86 4.24
CA ALA A 233 4.95 7.87 3.88
C ALA A 233 5.13 7.28 2.47
N LYS A 234 5.83 7.97 1.58
CA LYS A 234 5.99 7.56 0.17
C LYS A 234 7.43 7.15 -0.15
N PRO A 235 8.41 8.04 -0.40
CA PRO A 235 9.75 7.62 -0.83
C PRO A 235 10.53 6.91 0.28
N VAL A 236 10.43 7.35 1.54
CA VAL A 236 11.10 6.65 2.66
C VAL A 236 10.43 5.30 2.92
N PHE A 237 9.10 5.24 2.94
CA PHE A 237 8.36 3.98 3.03
C PHE A 237 8.73 3.02 1.89
N ALA A 238 8.79 3.50 0.66
CA ALA A 238 9.20 2.73 -0.51
C ALA A 238 10.60 2.14 -0.34
N ALA A 239 11.57 2.93 0.12
CA ALA A 239 12.92 2.46 0.38
C ALA A 239 12.95 1.35 1.44
N ILE A 240 12.24 1.54 2.56
CA ILE A 240 12.13 0.53 3.63
C ILE A 240 11.43 -0.72 3.10
N SER A 241 10.32 -0.55 2.38
CA SER A 241 9.52 -1.63 1.82
C SER A 241 10.34 -2.50 0.87
N LEU A 242 11.02 -1.89 -0.11
CA LEU A 242 11.86 -2.63 -1.05
C LEU A 242 13.03 -3.33 -0.33
N ALA A 243 13.62 -2.69 0.69
CA ALA A 243 14.68 -3.30 1.48
C ALA A 243 14.20 -4.54 2.26
N VAL A 244 13.00 -4.51 2.86
CA VAL A 244 12.46 -5.69 3.56
C VAL A 244 11.99 -6.77 2.60
N HIS A 245 11.33 -6.41 1.50
CA HIS A 245 10.85 -7.37 0.51
C HIS A 245 11.99 -8.04 -0.26
N SER A 246 13.16 -7.40 -0.38
CA SER A 246 14.35 -8.05 -0.95
C SER A 246 14.84 -9.27 -0.16
N LYS A 247 14.41 -9.41 1.10
CA LYS A 247 14.77 -10.49 2.02
C LYS A 247 13.69 -11.57 2.13
N ILE A 248 12.53 -11.38 1.49
CA ILE A 248 11.38 -12.28 1.55
C ILE A 248 11.16 -12.87 0.17
N GLU A 249 11.06 -14.19 0.09
CA GLU A 249 10.66 -14.84 -1.16
C GLU A 249 9.19 -14.58 -1.48
N LEU A 250 8.93 -13.99 -2.64
CA LEU A 250 7.57 -13.65 -3.11
C LEU A 250 6.63 -14.87 -3.25
N SER A 251 7.19 -16.07 -3.46
CA SER A 251 6.44 -17.34 -3.46
C SER A 251 5.78 -17.62 -2.11
N ARG A 252 6.41 -17.24 -1.00
CA ARG A 252 5.84 -17.38 0.36
C ARG A 252 4.63 -16.48 0.58
N LEU A 253 4.52 -15.42 -0.21
CA LEU A 253 3.38 -14.50 -0.20
C LEU A 253 2.29 -14.91 -1.20
N GLY A 254 2.51 -15.97 -1.99
CA GLY A 254 1.60 -16.38 -3.07
C GLY A 254 1.57 -15.40 -4.25
N LEU A 255 2.62 -14.59 -4.43
CA LEU A 255 2.69 -13.51 -5.44
C LEU A 255 3.59 -13.84 -6.63
N ASN A 256 4.10 -15.07 -6.73
CA ASN A 256 4.86 -15.52 -7.88
C ASN A 256 3.92 -15.75 -9.07
N ASN A 257 3.65 -14.67 -9.82
CA ASN A 257 2.99 -14.75 -11.12
C ASN A 257 3.98 -15.25 -12.17
N GLU A 258 4.40 -16.51 -12.05
CA GLU A 258 4.87 -17.28 -13.20
C GLU A 258 3.72 -17.30 -14.22
N PRO A 259 3.93 -16.90 -15.49
CA PRO A 259 2.88 -16.97 -16.49
C PRO A 259 2.31 -18.39 -16.52
N ARG A 260 1.01 -18.56 -16.23
CA ARG A 260 0.28 -19.84 -16.39
C ARG A 260 0.18 -20.29 -17.86
N MET A 261 1.09 -19.84 -18.73
CA MET A 261 1.12 -20.16 -20.15
C MET A 261 1.42 -21.64 -20.44
N GLY A 262 1.75 -22.44 -19.42
CA GLY A 262 1.91 -23.88 -19.52
C GLY A 262 0.73 -24.72 -18.99
N GLN A 263 -0.25 -24.14 -18.30
CA GLN A 263 -1.31 -24.92 -17.63
C GLN A 263 -2.63 -24.97 -18.42
N ILE A 264 -2.82 -24.08 -19.39
CA ILE A 264 -4.01 -24.07 -20.27
C ILE A 264 -3.80 -24.94 -21.52
N ALA A 265 -2.57 -25.38 -21.80
CA ALA A 265 -2.24 -26.16 -23.00
C ALA A 265 -2.30 -27.69 -22.86
N LEU A 266 -2.66 -28.25 -21.70
CA LEU A 266 -2.72 -29.72 -21.49
C LEU A 266 -3.98 -30.22 -20.80
N THR A 267 -5.08 -29.44 -20.80
CA THR A 267 -6.40 -29.94 -20.37
C THR A 267 -7.28 -30.26 -21.58
N ASN A 268 -6.70 -30.93 -22.57
CA ASN A 268 -7.42 -31.66 -23.60
C ASN A 268 -6.69 -32.99 -23.82
N GLY A 269 -7.18 -34.05 -23.19
CA GLY A 269 -6.74 -35.42 -23.41
C GLY A 269 -6.11 -36.08 -22.18
N ASN A 270 -6.97 -36.70 -21.37
CA ASN A 270 -6.74 -37.88 -20.52
C ASN A 270 -5.59 -37.90 -19.50
N THR A 271 -5.94 -38.45 -18.33
CA THR A 271 -5.10 -38.91 -17.20
C THR A 271 -4.58 -37.85 -16.23
N VAL A 272 -5.25 -37.78 -15.07
CA VAL A 272 -4.70 -37.29 -13.81
C VAL A 272 -3.67 -38.32 -13.34
N VAL A 273 -2.39 -37.96 -13.35
CA VAL A 273 -1.34 -38.72 -12.65
C VAL A 273 -0.82 -37.88 -11.50
N GLU A 274 -1.20 -38.28 -10.29
CA GLU A 274 -0.69 -37.76 -9.03
C GLU A 274 0.77 -38.22 -8.85
N LYS A 275 1.75 -37.30 -8.95
CA LYS A 275 3.16 -37.62 -8.69
C LYS A 275 3.41 -37.69 -7.17
N ARG A 276 3.33 -38.89 -6.59
CA ARG A 276 4.04 -39.23 -5.35
C ARG A 276 5.55 -39.31 -5.64
N HIS A 277 6.34 -38.56 -4.87
CA HIS A 277 7.79 -38.64 -4.85
C HIS A 277 8.22 -40.01 -4.28
N GLY A 278 8.88 -40.83 -5.10
CA GLY A 278 9.51 -42.08 -4.69
C GLY A 278 10.89 -42.20 -5.33
N GLN A 279 11.92 -42.17 -4.50
CA GLN A 279 13.32 -42.44 -4.87
C GLN A 279 13.45 -43.83 -5.51
N ARG A 280 14.27 -43.92 -6.57
CA ARG A 280 14.74 -45.18 -7.17
C ARG A 280 16.26 -45.29 -7.08
N GLY A 281 16.70 -46.54 -6.91
CA GLY A 281 18.05 -47.07 -7.14
C GLY A 281 18.31 -48.19 -6.13
N ILE A 282 18.79 -49.40 -6.44
CA ILE A 282 19.55 -49.91 -7.59
C ILE A 282 19.32 -51.44 -7.72
N GLU A 283 19.59 -51.94 -8.93
CA GLU A 283 19.42 -53.26 -9.56
C GLU A 283 20.10 -54.49 -8.90
N GLY A 284 19.62 -55.69 -9.28
CA GLY A 284 20.50 -56.79 -9.70
C GLY A 284 20.19 -58.21 -9.18
N GLY A 285 20.04 -59.18 -10.09
CA GLY A 285 20.49 -60.57 -9.88
C GLY A 285 19.44 -61.69 -9.89
N ALA A 286 19.73 -62.75 -10.66
CA ALA A 286 18.89 -63.91 -10.98
C ALA A 286 19.05 -65.13 -10.02
N GLY A 287 18.13 -66.11 -10.09
CA GLY A 287 18.22 -67.45 -9.45
C GLY A 287 16.85 -67.98 -9.00
N VAL A 288 16.15 -68.87 -9.73
CA VAL A 288 16.18 -70.36 -9.69
C VAL A 288 15.37 -70.98 -8.52
N ASP A 289 14.30 -71.68 -8.93
CA ASP A 289 13.64 -72.92 -8.44
C ASP A 289 12.98 -73.08 -7.03
N ASP A 290 11.72 -73.54 -7.12
CA ASP A 290 11.07 -74.67 -6.42
C ASP A 290 10.22 -74.51 -5.13
N TYR A 291 9.17 -75.35 -5.12
CA TYR A 291 8.26 -75.83 -4.08
C TYR A 291 7.00 -75.04 -3.64
N GLY A 292 5.84 -75.61 -4.01
CA GLY A 292 4.90 -76.12 -3.00
C GLY A 292 3.54 -75.42 -2.83
N ALA A 293 2.52 -75.92 -3.53
CA ALA A 293 1.13 -75.96 -3.02
C ALA A 293 0.99 -77.20 -2.08
N PRO A 294 -0.02 -77.36 -1.18
CA PRO A 294 -1.42 -77.04 -1.43
C PRO A 294 -2.29 -76.59 -0.22
N ALA A 295 -3.57 -76.43 -0.56
CA ALA A 295 -4.80 -76.12 0.18
C ALA A 295 -4.99 -76.65 1.63
N GLY A 296 -5.85 -75.95 2.38
CA GLY A 296 -6.52 -76.48 3.57
C GLY A 296 -7.58 -75.52 4.13
N ALA A 297 -8.85 -75.88 3.95
CA ALA A 297 -10.02 -75.21 4.52
C ALA A 297 -10.18 -75.50 6.03
N GLY A 298 -10.85 -74.61 6.77
CA GLY A 298 -11.19 -74.83 8.17
C GLY A 298 -12.10 -73.77 8.79
N THR A 299 -13.35 -74.15 8.96
CA THR A 299 -14.51 -73.46 9.55
C THR A 299 -14.41 -73.08 11.02
N GLY A 300 -15.15 -72.02 11.41
CA GLY A 300 -15.97 -72.01 12.63
C GLY A 300 -15.46 -71.16 13.82
N HIS A 301 -16.14 -70.06 14.15
CA HIS A 301 -17.04 -70.01 15.31
C HIS A 301 -17.67 -68.61 15.50
N VAL A 302 -18.97 -68.66 15.81
CA VAL A 302 -19.86 -67.59 16.27
C VAL A 302 -19.63 -67.32 17.76
N GLN A 303 -19.62 -66.07 18.22
CA GLN A 303 -20.30 -65.69 19.47
C GLN A 303 -20.63 -64.18 19.57
N GLN A 304 -21.79 -63.94 20.16
CA GLN A 304 -22.60 -62.73 20.34
C GLN A 304 -22.08 -61.67 21.34
N GLY A 305 -22.68 -60.47 21.25
CA GLY A 305 -22.90 -59.50 22.34
C GLY A 305 -22.92 -58.06 21.79
N ALA A 306 -24.04 -57.47 21.36
CA ALA A 306 -25.09 -56.77 22.15
C ALA A 306 -24.54 -55.81 23.23
N ALA A 307 -25.05 -54.60 23.50
CA ALA A 307 -25.93 -53.61 22.87
C ALA A 307 -25.91 -52.38 23.83
N ASN A 308 -26.08 -51.17 23.27
CA ASN A 308 -26.69 -49.95 23.85
C ASN A 308 -26.30 -49.43 25.25
N VAL A 309 -25.79 -48.19 25.29
CA VAL A 309 -26.51 -46.98 25.79
C VAL A 309 -26.17 -45.82 24.86
#